data_AF-A0A5E4J2F3-F1
#
_entry.id   AF-A0A5E4J2F3-F1
#
_cell.length_a   1.000
_cell.length_b   1.000
_cell.length_c   1.000
_cell.angle_alpha   90.00
_cell.angle_beta   90.00
_cell.angle_gamma   90.00
#
_symmetry.space_group_name_H-M   'P 1'
#
loop_
_entity.id
_entity.type
_entity.pdbx_description
1 polymer ?
#
loop_
_entity_poly.entity_id
_entity_poly.type
_entity_poly.pdbx_seq_one_letter_code
_entity_poly.pdbx_strand_id
1 'polypeptide(L)'
;MEIKTWFGKINPEAGTLQAPGDEEHMVMALLEPSDVNAAQSDLPQPDLRALAKSLGFVKSDREYNSRLRDVAVELVRQKLIALTTKEQDLLQAVEALDDLHHAVNLLDERLYEWSRLRQQEIVHGRDLALALSQDKVTGELARSILNLRESRRAMEAEVSMAAESIAPNLSLLAGPLLAARIISRSGGLQRLAEMPASRVQIMGAEKSLFKHLKGHAPSPKHGLIYRHPAVLGAPKRLRGKVSRTLAGKLAIAARMDCYGAAISPELKTSLDLRLADIRQRCKKPK
;
A
#
# COMPACT_ATOMS: atom_id res chain seq x y z
N MET A 1 7.25 42.52 3.97
CA MET A 1 7.11 41.05 4.19
C MET A 1 6.36 40.44 3.00
N GLU A 2 6.90 39.42 2.32
CA GLU A 2 6.17 38.78 1.21
C GLU A 2 5.18 37.72 1.71
N ILE A 3 3.90 37.86 1.33
CA ILE A 3 2.86 36.86 1.59
C ILE A 3 2.68 36.03 0.32
N LYS A 4 2.94 34.71 0.41
CA LYS A 4 2.60 33.76 -0.65
C LYS A 4 1.09 33.47 -0.60
N THR A 5 0.40 33.70 -1.71
CA THR A 5 -1.03 33.40 -1.89
C THR A 5 -1.23 32.50 -3.11
N TRP A 6 -2.43 31.92 -3.27
CA TRP A 6 -2.75 31.06 -4.42
C TRP A 6 -2.79 31.82 -5.76
N PHE A 7 -2.93 33.15 -5.73
CA PHE A 7 -2.96 34.02 -6.90
C PHE A 7 -1.71 34.89 -7.04
N GLY A 8 -0.63 34.58 -6.29
CA GLY A 8 0.66 35.26 -6.41
C GLY A 8 1.36 35.59 -5.10
N LYS A 9 2.51 36.25 -5.23
CA LYS A 9 3.22 36.85 -4.09
C LYS A 9 2.77 38.29 -3.93
N ILE A 10 2.40 38.65 -2.71
CA ILE A 10 1.95 40.00 -2.35
C ILE A 10 2.99 40.62 -1.44
N ASN A 11 3.44 41.83 -1.76
CA ASN A 11 4.15 42.68 -0.80
C ASN A 11 3.19 43.78 -0.30
N PRO A 12 2.61 43.65 0.90
CA PRO A 12 1.59 44.56 1.41
C PRO A 12 2.13 45.99 1.66
N GLU A 13 3.46 46.18 1.79
CA GLU A 13 4.08 47.49 1.96
C GLU A 13 4.29 48.25 0.64
N ALA A 14 4.43 47.52 -0.47
CA ALA A 14 4.65 48.11 -1.80
C ALA A 14 3.36 48.17 -2.65
N GLY A 15 2.28 47.53 -2.21
CA GLY A 15 1.02 47.45 -2.97
C GLY A 15 1.16 46.68 -4.29
N THR A 16 2.24 45.91 -4.46
CA THR A 16 2.55 45.21 -5.70
C THR A 16 2.11 43.75 -5.62
N LEU A 17 1.35 43.33 -6.64
CA LEU A 17 1.02 41.93 -6.90
C LEU A 17 2.01 41.40 -7.94
N GLN A 18 2.83 40.43 -7.56
CA GLN A 18 3.50 39.59 -8.56
C GLN A 18 2.56 38.45 -8.93
N ALA A 19 1.65 38.74 -9.87
CA ALA A 19 0.69 37.77 -10.37
C ALA A 19 1.47 36.66 -11.11
N PRO A 20 1.17 35.37 -10.88
CA PRO A 20 1.86 34.26 -11.55
C PRO A 20 1.65 34.23 -13.07
N GLY A 21 0.81 35.09 -13.65
CA GLY A 21 0.37 34.97 -15.03
C GLY A 21 -0.90 34.13 -15.10
N ASP A 22 -0.86 33.03 -15.85
CA ASP A 22 -2.00 32.13 -16.11
C ASP A 22 -2.29 31.13 -14.97
N GLU A 23 -3.45 30.49 -15.01
CA GLU A 23 -3.89 29.49 -14.02
C GLU A 23 -2.87 28.35 -13.82
N GLU A 24 -2.19 27.94 -14.88
CA GLU A 24 -1.13 26.92 -14.82
C GLU A 24 0.05 27.34 -13.94
N HIS A 25 0.44 28.61 -14.00
CA HIS A 25 1.53 29.15 -13.20
C HIS A 25 1.13 29.28 -11.72
N MET A 26 -0.15 29.54 -11.45
CA MET A 26 -0.69 29.53 -10.08
C MET A 26 -0.62 28.13 -9.48
N VAL A 27 -0.98 27.10 -10.27
CA VAL A 27 -0.87 25.69 -9.85
C VAL A 27 0.58 25.31 -9.61
N MET A 28 1.50 25.65 -10.52
CA MET A 28 2.93 25.35 -10.37
C MET A 28 3.53 26.00 -9.13
N ALA A 29 3.19 27.26 -8.84
CA ALA A 29 3.64 27.96 -7.64
C ALA A 29 3.11 27.32 -6.34
N LEU A 30 1.95 26.65 -6.38
CA LEU A 30 1.37 25.91 -5.26
C LEU A 30 1.91 24.48 -5.11
N LEU A 31 2.53 23.94 -6.14
CA LEU A 31 3.19 22.62 -6.11
C LEU A 31 4.62 22.69 -5.56
N GLU A 32 5.28 23.84 -5.63
CA GLU A 32 6.58 24.05 -5.00
C GLU A 32 6.49 23.82 -3.47
N PRO A 33 7.42 23.07 -2.87
CA PRO A 33 7.46 22.88 -1.42
C PRO A 33 7.52 24.26 -0.75
N SER A 34 6.49 24.60 0.00
CA SER A 34 6.57 25.73 0.92
C SER A 34 7.46 25.28 2.08
N ASP A 35 8.50 26.04 2.39
CA ASP A 35 9.27 25.86 3.62
C ASP A 35 8.27 25.88 4.79
N VAL A 36 7.98 24.69 5.32
CA VAL A 36 7.02 24.48 6.43
C VAL A 36 7.53 25.14 7.73
N ASN A 37 8.75 25.70 7.69
CA ASN A 37 9.37 26.51 8.74
C ASN A 37 9.10 28.02 8.61
N ALA A 38 8.22 28.47 7.71
CA ALA A 38 7.68 29.82 7.79
C ALA A 38 6.89 29.93 9.10
N ALA A 39 7.55 30.50 10.10
CA ALA A 39 7.09 30.71 11.46
C ALA A 39 5.59 31.02 11.50
N GLN A 40 4.89 30.41 12.46
CA GLN A 40 3.64 30.94 12.99
C GLN A 40 3.87 32.40 13.35
N SER A 41 3.59 33.31 12.42
CA SER A 41 3.50 34.72 12.75
C SER A 41 2.14 34.90 13.40
N ASP A 42 2.13 35.47 14.61
CA ASP A 42 0.92 35.91 15.34
C ASP A 42 0.19 37.07 14.62
N LEU A 43 0.44 37.26 13.32
CA LEU A 43 -0.22 38.25 12.50
C LEU A 43 -1.62 37.76 12.14
N PRO A 44 -2.64 38.63 12.22
CA PRO A 44 -3.98 38.29 11.75
C PRO A 44 -3.89 37.87 10.28
N GLN A 45 -4.41 36.69 9.96
CA GLN A 45 -4.46 36.21 8.58
C GLN A 45 -5.16 37.28 7.72
N PRO A 46 -4.48 37.83 6.71
CA PRO A 46 -5.05 38.90 5.92
C PRO A 46 -6.24 38.39 5.11
N ASP A 47 -7.24 39.24 4.90
CA ASP A 47 -8.38 38.91 4.04
C ASP A 47 -7.92 38.85 2.57
N LEU A 48 -7.58 37.63 2.14
CA LEU A 48 -7.09 37.34 0.79
C LEU A 48 -8.10 37.71 -0.30
N ARG A 49 -9.39 37.71 0.01
CA ARG A 49 -10.46 38.04 -0.93
C ARG A 49 -10.55 39.55 -1.12
N ALA A 50 -10.49 40.31 -0.03
CA ALA A 50 -10.42 41.76 -0.10
C ALA A 50 -9.16 42.23 -0.85
N LEU A 51 -8.02 41.61 -0.57
CA LEU A 51 -6.74 41.88 -1.26
C LEU A 51 -6.80 41.56 -2.75
N ALA A 52 -7.40 40.43 -3.13
CA ALA A 52 -7.54 40.05 -4.54
C ALA A 52 -8.41 41.06 -5.33
N LYS A 53 -9.41 41.66 -4.68
CA LYS A 53 -10.22 42.74 -5.28
C LYS A 53 -9.45 44.06 -5.34
N SER A 54 -8.78 44.46 -4.25
CA SER A 54 -8.07 45.74 -4.19
C SER A 54 -6.89 45.81 -5.16
N LEU A 55 -6.24 44.67 -5.43
CA LEU A 55 -5.15 44.53 -6.39
C LEU A 55 -5.65 44.32 -7.84
N GLY A 56 -6.97 44.31 -8.07
CA GLY A 56 -7.57 44.19 -9.39
C GLY A 56 -7.48 42.79 -10.03
N PHE A 57 -7.13 41.76 -9.26
CA PHE A 57 -7.02 40.38 -9.75
C PHE A 57 -8.41 39.79 -10.08
N VAL A 58 -9.45 40.19 -9.33
CA VAL A 58 -10.84 39.76 -9.53
C VAL A 58 -11.80 40.93 -9.39
N LYS A 59 -12.88 40.94 -10.17
CA LYS A 59 -13.91 42.00 -10.17
C LYS A 59 -15.06 41.72 -9.20
N SER A 60 -15.30 40.45 -8.88
CA SER A 60 -16.41 40.05 -8.02
C SER A 60 -16.07 38.83 -7.15
N ASP A 61 -16.86 38.63 -6.09
CA ASP A 61 -16.77 37.43 -5.25
C ASP A 61 -17.08 36.14 -5.99
N ARG A 62 -17.95 36.21 -7.01
CA ARG A 62 -18.28 35.05 -7.85
C ARG A 62 -17.09 34.64 -8.71
N GLU A 63 -16.42 35.62 -9.31
CA GLU A 63 -15.21 35.39 -10.12
C GLU A 63 -14.08 34.83 -9.27
N TYR A 64 -13.87 35.36 -8.06
CA TYR A 64 -12.90 34.82 -7.10
C TYR A 64 -13.16 33.34 -6.80
N ASN A 65 -14.40 32.98 -6.45
CA ASN A 65 -14.76 31.61 -6.12
C ASN A 65 -14.60 30.67 -7.32
N SER A 66 -14.93 31.12 -8.54
CA SER A 66 -14.74 30.31 -9.76
C SER A 66 -13.26 30.02 -9.98
N ARG A 67 -12.43 31.06 -10.04
CA ARG A 67 -10.98 30.90 -10.28
C ARG A 67 -10.30 30.07 -9.19
N LEU A 68 -10.67 30.29 -7.92
CA LEU A 68 -10.16 29.48 -6.82
C LEU A 68 -10.53 28.00 -6.99
N ARG A 69 -11.77 27.72 -7.41
CA ARG A 69 -12.22 26.35 -7.66
C ARG A 69 -11.45 25.71 -8.82
N ASP A 70 -11.27 26.44 -9.91
CA ASP A 70 -10.61 25.93 -11.12
C ASP A 70 -9.13 25.62 -10.82
N VAL A 71 -8.42 26.54 -10.15
CA VAL A 71 -7.04 26.32 -9.68
C VAL A 71 -6.97 25.18 -8.66
N ALA A 72 -7.94 25.06 -7.74
CA ALA A 72 -7.94 23.98 -6.75
C ALA A 72 -8.17 22.61 -7.40
N VAL A 73 -9.07 22.50 -8.38
CA VAL A 73 -9.32 21.27 -9.13
C VAL A 73 -8.07 20.88 -9.91
N GLU A 74 -7.44 21.82 -10.61
CA GLU A 74 -6.24 21.54 -11.40
C GLU A 74 -5.04 21.19 -10.50
N LEU A 75 -4.88 21.86 -9.36
CA LEU A 75 -3.88 21.50 -8.35
C LEU A 75 -4.06 20.06 -7.84
N VAL A 76 -5.30 19.67 -7.53
CA VAL A 76 -5.59 18.29 -7.11
C VAL A 76 -5.30 17.31 -8.24
N ARG A 77 -5.70 17.64 -9.47
CA ARG A 77 -5.43 16.81 -10.65
C ARG A 77 -3.93 16.60 -10.85
N GLN A 78 -3.12 17.65 -10.81
CA GLN A 78 -1.67 17.53 -10.96
C GLN A 78 -1.03 16.77 -9.79
N LYS A 79 -1.50 16.98 -8.56
CA LYS A 79 -1.07 16.17 -7.40
C LYS A 79 -1.41 14.70 -7.60
N LEU A 80 -2.59 14.36 -8.13
CA LEU A 80 -2.98 12.97 -8.41
C LEU A 80 -2.10 12.34 -9.50
N ILE A 81 -1.81 13.08 -10.57
CA ILE A 81 -0.91 12.60 -11.64
C ILE A 81 0.52 12.39 -11.11
N ALA A 82 1.01 13.29 -10.26
CA ALA A 82 2.30 13.14 -9.60
C ALA A 82 2.33 11.96 -8.60
N LEU A 83 1.19 11.60 -8.02
CA LEU A 83 1.03 10.45 -7.13
C LEU A 83 0.97 9.11 -7.86
N THR A 84 0.77 9.06 -9.18
CA THR A 84 0.86 7.84 -10.01
C THR A 84 2.31 7.37 -10.09
N THR A 85 2.79 6.82 -8.98
CA THR A 85 4.13 6.28 -8.84
C THR A 85 4.09 4.77 -9.06
N LYS A 86 5.27 4.19 -9.32
CA LYS A 86 5.45 2.72 -9.36
C LYS A 86 4.90 2.02 -8.11
N GLU A 87 4.88 2.72 -6.97
CA GLU A 87 4.30 2.21 -5.73
C GLU A 87 2.78 2.09 -5.81
N GLN A 88 2.07 3.07 -6.39
CA GLN A 88 0.62 2.98 -6.58
C GLN A 88 0.26 1.84 -7.53
N ASP A 89 1.04 1.65 -8.60
CA ASP A 89 0.87 0.50 -9.50
C ASP A 89 1.03 -0.82 -8.74
N LEU A 90 2.03 -0.92 -7.84
CA LEU A 90 2.21 -2.08 -6.98
C LEU A 90 0.99 -2.29 -6.06
N LEU A 91 0.44 -1.24 -5.45
CA LEU A 91 -0.71 -1.37 -4.55
C LEU A 91 -1.93 -1.93 -5.29
N GLN A 92 -2.22 -1.37 -6.47
CA GLN A 92 -3.33 -1.82 -7.32
C GLN A 92 -3.11 -3.24 -7.84
N ALA A 93 -1.89 -3.59 -8.25
CA ALA A 93 -1.58 -4.94 -8.69
C ALA A 93 -1.75 -5.99 -7.58
N VAL A 94 -1.45 -5.65 -6.31
CA VAL A 94 -1.70 -6.55 -5.17
C VAL A 94 -3.19 -6.73 -4.92
N GLU A 95 -4.00 -5.67 -5.00
CA GLU A 95 -5.46 -5.75 -4.85
C GLU A 95 -6.07 -6.60 -5.98
N ALA A 96 -5.70 -6.32 -7.23
CA ALA A 96 -6.12 -7.11 -8.39
C ALA A 96 -5.73 -8.59 -8.26
N LEU A 97 -4.55 -8.89 -7.70
CA LEU A 97 -4.11 -10.26 -7.48
C LEU A 97 -4.98 -11.01 -6.46
N ASP A 98 -5.38 -10.33 -5.37
CA ASP A 98 -6.28 -10.90 -4.37
C ASP A 98 -7.71 -11.06 -4.94
N ASP A 99 -8.18 -10.13 -5.78
CA ASP A 99 -9.46 -10.24 -6.49
C ASP A 99 -9.47 -11.39 -7.49
N LEU A 100 -8.40 -11.58 -8.27
CA LEU A 100 -8.23 -12.73 -9.16
C LEU A 100 -8.23 -14.04 -8.38
N HIS A 101 -7.61 -14.09 -7.20
CA HIS A 101 -7.64 -15.27 -6.35
C HIS A 101 -9.08 -15.59 -5.91
N HIS A 102 -9.85 -14.58 -5.48
CA HIS A 102 -11.25 -14.76 -5.10
C HIS A 102 -12.13 -15.19 -6.28
N ALA A 103 -11.96 -14.59 -7.45
CA ALA A 103 -12.69 -14.93 -8.66
C ALA A 103 -12.40 -16.37 -9.10
N VAL A 104 -11.12 -16.78 -9.16
CA VAL A 104 -10.73 -18.15 -9.51
C VAL A 104 -11.36 -19.15 -8.56
N ASN A 105 -11.30 -18.92 -7.24
CA ASN A 105 -11.86 -19.85 -6.27
C ASN A 105 -13.39 -19.97 -6.42
N LEU A 106 -14.10 -18.85 -6.59
CA LEU A 106 -15.55 -18.86 -6.79
C LEU A 106 -15.95 -19.64 -8.05
N LEU A 107 -15.21 -19.43 -9.15
CA LEU A 107 -15.49 -20.10 -10.41
C LEU A 107 -15.10 -21.59 -10.35
N ASP A 108 -14.00 -21.95 -9.68
CA ASP A 108 -13.63 -23.35 -9.42
C ASP A 108 -14.72 -24.08 -8.64
N GLU A 109 -15.25 -23.47 -7.57
CA GLU A 109 -16.35 -24.03 -6.78
C GLU A 109 -17.61 -24.21 -7.65
N ARG A 110 -17.91 -23.22 -8.50
CA ARG A 110 -19.07 -23.30 -9.40
C ARG A 110 -18.90 -24.38 -10.46
N LEU A 111 -17.71 -24.51 -11.04
CA LEU A 111 -17.38 -25.54 -12.01
C LEU A 111 -17.49 -26.94 -11.37
N TYR A 112 -17.01 -27.08 -10.15
CA TYR A 112 -17.10 -28.33 -9.39
C TYR A 112 -18.55 -28.73 -9.12
N GLU A 113 -19.39 -27.84 -8.60
CA GLU A 113 -20.80 -28.16 -8.36
C GLU A 113 -21.54 -28.50 -9.66
N TRP A 114 -21.18 -27.84 -10.77
CA TRP A 114 -21.80 -28.13 -12.06
C TRP A 114 -21.34 -29.46 -12.67
N SER A 115 -20.05 -29.80 -12.53
CA SER A 115 -19.52 -31.08 -13.01
C SER A 115 -20.10 -32.26 -12.24
N ARG A 116 -20.31 -32.10 -10.94
CA ARG A 116 -20.87 -33.11 -10.04
C ARG A 116 -22.27 -33.60 -10.46
N LEU A 117 -23.07 -32.76 -11.12
CA LEU A 117 -24.37 -33.17 -11.65
C LEU A 117 -24.27 -34.19 -12.80
N ARG A 118 -23.11 -34.28 -13.45
CA ARG A 118 -22.90 -35.07 -14.67
C ARG A 118 -21.87 -36.18 -14.53
N GLN A 119 -20.88 -36.00 -13.67
CA GLN A 119 -19.79 -36.94 -13.43
C GLN A 119 -19.62 -37.16 -11.93
N GLN A 120 -19.45 -38.42 -11.51
CA GLN A 120 -19.24 -38.80 -10.11
C GLN A 120 -17.77 -38.72 -9.65
N GLU A 121 -16.87 -38.18 -10.47
CA GLU A 121 -15.45 -38.07 -10.11
C GLU A 121 -15.17 -36.85 -9.21
N ILE A 122 -14.31 -37.06 -8.22
CA ILE A 122 -13.91 -36.04 -7.22
C ILE A 122 -12.63 -35.33 -7.71
N VAL A 123 -12.68 -34.75 -8.91
CA VAL A 123 -11.59 -33.89 -9.39
C VAL A 123 -11.95 -32.43 -9.09
N HIS A 124 -11.00 -31.65 -8.58
CA HIS A 124 -11.21 -30.26 -8.18
C HIS A 124 -10.16 -29.31 -8.76
N GLY A 125 -10.49 -28.02 -8.80
CA GLY A 125 -9.55 -26.94 -9.13
C GLY A 125 -8.99 -27.06 -10.55
N ARG A 126 -7.67 -26.89 -10.70
CA ARG A 126 -7.02 -26.84 -12.01
C ARG A 126 -7.22 -28.13 -12.82
N ASP A 127 -7.11 -29.28 -12.18
CA ASP A 127 -7.18 -30.57 -12.87
C ASP A 127 -8.60 -30.82 -13.41
N LEU A 128 -9.62 -30.39 -12.66
CA LEU A 128 -11.01 -30.40 -13.12
C LEU A 128 -11.19 -29.46 -14.32
N ALA A 129 -10.68 -28.24 -14.23
CA ALA A 129 -10.76 -27.28 -15.33
C ALA A 129 -10.04 -27.78 -16.59
N LEU A 130 -8.93 -28.51 -16.46
CA LEU A 130 -8.26 -29.16 -17.59
C LEU A 130 -9.11 -30.28 -18.19
N ALA A 131 -9.64 -31.18 -17.35
CA ALA A 131 -10.46 -32.30 -17.80
C ALA A 131 -11.73 -31.84 -18.53
N LEU A 132 -12.34 -30.76 -18.05
CA LEU A 132 -13.57 -30.21 -18.62
C LEU A 132 -13.34 -29.17 -19.72
N SER A 133 -12.09 -28.85 -20.06
CA SER A 133 -11.77 -27.80 -21.03
C SER A 133 -12.35 -28.05 -22.43
N GLN A 134 -12.64 -29.30 -22.79
CA GLN A 134 -13.27 -29.70 -24.06
C GLN A 134 -14.75 -30.10 -23.90
N ASP A 135 -15.31 -29.99 -22.70
CA ASP A 135 -16.71 -30.32 -22.47
C ASP A 135 -17.63 -29.34 -23.23
N LYS A 136 -18.73 -29.88 -23.76
CA LYS A 136 -19.68 -29.10 -24.59
C LYS A 136 -20.42 -28.02 -23.80
N VAL A 137 -20.59 -28.19 -22.49
CA VAL A 137 -21.42 -27.31 -21.67
C VAL A 137 -20.59 -26.53 -20.66
N THR A 138 -19.65 -27.18 -19.96
CA THR A 138 -18.79 -26.50 -18.97
C THR A 138 -17.45 -26.02 -19.55
N GLY A 139 -17.14 -26.37 -20.80
CA GLY A 139 -15.81 -26.12 -21.36
C GLY A 139 -15.44 -24.64 -21.48
N GLU A 140 -16.39 -23.75 -21.76
CA GLU A 140 -16.12 -22.31 -21.78
C GLU A 140 -15.71 -21.80 -20.39
N LEU A 141 -16.47 -22.14 -19.36
CA LEU A 141 -16.16 -21.78 -17.97
C LEU A 141 -14.80 -22.35 -17.55
N ALA A 142 -14.53 -23.61 -17.88
CA ALA A 142 -13.27 -24.27 -17.56
C ALA A 142 -12.06 -23.57 -18.22
N ARG A 143 -12.17 -23.19 -19.50
CA ARG A 143 -11.13 -22.41 -20.20
C ARG A 143 -10.96 -21.01 -19.59
N SER A 144 -12.05 -20.32 -19.24
CA SER A 144 -11.98 -19.03 -18.55
C SER A 144 -11.24 -19.13 -17.21
N ILE A 145 -11.49 -20.18 -16.43
CA ILE A 145 -10.77 -20.43 -15.17
C ILE A 145 -9.27 -20.65 -15.41
N LEU A 146 -8.91 -21.43 -16.44
CA LEU A 146 -7.51 -21.64 -16.81
C LEU A 146 -6.82 -20.33 -17.21
N ASN A 147 -7.47 -19.52 -18.03
CA ASN A 147 -6.97 -18.20 -18.43
C ASN A 147 -6.78 -17.29 -17.21
N LEU A 148 -7.76 -17.21 -16.30
CA LEU A 148 -7.64 -16.42 -15.08
C LEU A 148 -6.49 -16.89 -14.18
N ARG A 149 -6.25 -18.21 -14.11
CA ARG A 149 -5.10 -18.77 -13.37
C ARG A 149 -3.77 -18.38 -14.01
N GLU A 150 -3.69 -18.32 -15.33
CA GLU A 150 -2.51 -17.86 -16.06
C GLU A 150 -2.27 -16.36 -15.87
N SER A 151 -3.32 -15.53 -16.01
CA SER A 151 -3.26 -14.10 -15.71
C SER A 151 -2.81 -13.84 -14.28
N ARG A 152 -3.32 -14.61 -13.31
CA ARG A 152 -2.90 -14.53 -11.91
C ARG A 152 -1.40 -14.79 -11.75
N ARG A 153 -0.86 -15.82 -12.43
CA ARG A 153 0.58 -16.13 -12.38
C ARG A 153 1.44 -15.04 -13.01
N ALA A 154 1.00 -14.47 -14.13
CA ALA A 154 1.69 -13.35 -14.76
C ALA A 154 1.74 -12.14 -13.81
N MET A 155 0.60 -11.80 -13.20
CA MET A 155 0.51 -10.71 -12.22
C MET A 155 1.34 -10.98 -10.95
N GLU A 156 1.39 -12.22 -10.45
CA GLU A 156 2.27 -12.60 -9.34
C GLU A 156 3.75 -12.32 -9.66
N ALA A 157 4.18 -12.58 -10.90
CA ALA A 157 5.54 -12.31 -11.34
C ALA A 157 5.82 -10.79 -11.43
N GLU A 158 4.90 -10.02 -12.00
CA GLU A 158 4.99 -8.56 -12.09
C GLU A 158 5.05 -7.90 -10.71
N VAL A 159 4.14 -8.28 -9.80
CA VAL A 159 4.13 -7.81 -8.41
C VAL A 159 5.44 -8.15 -7.70
N SER A 160 6.00 -9.33 -7.96
CA SER A 160 7.27 -9.74 -7.37
C SER A 160 8.43 -8.86 -7.84
N MET A 161 8.55 -8.63 -9.15
CA MET A 161 9.59 -7.75 -9.71
C MET A 161 9.44 -6.30 -9.22
N ALA A 162 8.22 -5.77 -9.19
CA ALA A 162 7.95 -4.44 -8.70
C ALA A 162 8.31 -4.29 -7.21
N ALA A 163 7.97 -5.28 -6.37
CA ALA A 163 8.31 -5.28 -4.96
C ALA A 163 9.82 -5.32 -4.70
N GLU A 164 10.58 -6.08 -5.49
CA GLU A 164 12.05 -6.09 -5.40
C GLU A 164 12.66 -4.76 -5.81
N SER A 165 12.08 -4.08 -6.81
CA SER A 165 12.53 -2.77 -7.23
C SER A 165 12.19 -1.66 -6.22
N ILE A 166 11.03 -1.72 -5.56
CA ILE A 166 10.55 -0.68 -4.64
C ILE A 166 11.10 -0.89 -3.22
N ALA A 167 11.13 -2.14 -2.75
CA ALA A 167 11.49 -2.48 -1.38
C ALA A 167 12.41 -3.72 -1.34
N PRO A 168 13.68 -3.57 -1.76
CA PRO A 168 14.61 -4.69 -1.87
C PRO A 168 14.97 -5.31 -0.51
N ASN A 169 15.16 -4.51 0.55
CA ASN A 169 15.48 -5.06 1.88
C ASN A 169 14.30 -5.83 2.46
N LEU A 170 13.08 -5.31 2.30
CA LEU A 170 11.86 -5.97 2.76
C LEU A 170 11.62 -7.27 1.99
N SER A 171 11.80 -7.24 0.66
CA SER A 171 11.68 -8.41 -0.21
C SER A 171 12.72 -9.49 0.13
N LEU A 172 13.95 -9.11 0.45
CA LEU A 172 15.01 -10.02 0.90
C LEU A 172 14.62 -10.81 2.17
N LEU A 173 13.90 -10.17 3.10
CA LEU A 173 13.50 -10.77 4.37
C LEU A 173 12.18 -11.54 4.31
N ALA A 174 11.16 -11.00 3.63
CA ALA A 174 9.81 -11.54 3.63
C ALA A 174 9.49 -12.43 2.42
N GLY A 175 10.26 -12.27 1.33
CA GLY A 175 9.87 -12.67 -0.02
C GLY A 175 9.05 -11.57 -0.72
N PRO A 176 9.17 -11.40 -2.05
CA PRO A 176 8.57 -10.27 -2.78
C PRO A 176 7.04 -10.19 -2.63
N LEU A 177 6.32 -11.30 -2.78
CA LEU A 177 4.85 -11.33 -2.66
C LEU A 177 4.36 -10.95 -1.27
N LEU A 178 5.08 -11.35 -0.21
CA LEU A 178 4.70 -10.99 1.15
C LEU A 178 5.04 -9.53 1.43
N ALA A 179 6.19 -9.03 0.95
CA ALA A 179 6.58 -7.64 1.04
C ALA A 179 5.54 -6.72 0.35
N ALA A 180 5.16 -7.04 -0.89
CA ALA A 180 4.12 -6.31 -1.64
C ALA A 180 2.80 -6.23 -0.85
N ARG A 181 2.34 -7.35 -0.29
CA ARG A 181 1.12 -7.39 0.53
C ARG A 181 1.22 -6.59 1.82
N ILE A 182 2.40 -6.54 2.46
CA ILE A 182 2.62 -5.72 3.66
C ILE A 182 2.54 -4.23 3.30
N ILE A 183 3.16 -3.82 2.19
CA ILE A 183 3.16 -2.44 1.69
C ILE A 183 1.73 -2.01 1.33
N SER A 184 1.03 -2.82 0.53
CA SER A 184 -0.38 -2.59 0.16
C SER A 184 -1.28 -2.49 1.38
N ARG A 185 -1.20 -3.44 2.32
CA ARG A 185 -2.03 -3.39 3.55
C ARG A 185 -1.72 -2.19 4.44
N SER A 186 -0.51 -1.65 4.37
CA SER A 186 -0.10 -0.45 5.10
C SER A 186 -0.57 0.85 4.43
N GLY A 187 -1.01 0.77 3.17
CA GLY A 187 -1.34 1.91 2.33
C GLY A 187 -0.09 2.67 1.87
N GLY A 188 1.03 1.97 1.71
CA GLY A 188 2.31 2.49 1.22
C GLY A 188 3.52 2.19 2.11
N LEU A 189 4.72 2.30 1.54
CA LEU A 189 6.02 2.04 2.14
C LEU A 189 6.35 3.07 3.21
N GLN A 190 6.02 4.35 2.98
CA GLN A 190 6.22 5.41 3.97
C GLN A 190 5.41 5.13 5.25
N ARG A 191 4.11 4.83 5.10
CA ARG A 191 3.26 4.45 6.23
C ARG A 191 3.76 3.20 6.94
N LEU A 192 4.27 2.21 6.20
CA LEU A 192 4.87 1.01 6.77
C LEU A 192 6.13 1.33 7.60
N ALA A 193 6.99 2.22 7.12
CA ALA A 193 8.22 2.62 7.80
C ALA A 193 7.95 3.30 9.16
N GLU A 194 6.86 4.06 9.24
CA GLU A 194 6.37 4.72 10.47
C GLU A 194 5.75 3.73 11.47
N MET A 195 5.30 2.55 11.03
CA MET A 195 4.65 1.60 11.93
C MET A 195 5.62 1.03 12.98
N PRO A 196 5.16 0.81 14.22
CA PRO A 196 5.91 0.04 15.20
C PRO A 196 5.90 -1.46 14.83
N ALA A 197 6.95 -2.18 15.22
CA ALA A 197 7.08 -3.61 14.96
C ALA A 197 5.89 -4.45 15.50
N SER A 198 5.29 -4.02 16.61
CA SER A 198 4.10 -4.65 17.19
C SER A 198 2.88 -4.59 16.26
N ARG A 199 2.71 -3.47 15.52
CA ARG A 199 1.64 -3.32 14.52
C ARG A 199 1.92 -4.19 13.30
N VAL A 200 3.16 -4.16 12.79
CA VAL A 200 3.60 -5.02 11.68
C VAL A 200 3.37 -6.50 12.00
N GLN A 201 3.58 -6.90 13.25
CA GLN A 201 3.40 -8.28 13.71
C GLN A 201 1.97 -8.81 13.51
N ILE A 202 0.96 -7.97 13.82
CA ILE A 202 -0.46 -8.37 13.87
C ILE A 202 -1.29 -7.80 12.72
N MET A 203 -0.67 -7.08 11.79
CA MET A 203 -1.33 -6.52 10.61
C MET A 203 -2.04 -7.62 9.80
N GLY A 204 -3.31 -7.43 9.44
CA GLY A 204 -4.16 -8.45 8.82
C GLY A 204 -4.91 -9.36 9.82
N ALA A 205 -4.69 -9.22 11.13
CA ALA A 205 -5.47 -9.89 12.18
C ALA A 205 -6.33 -8.90 12.98
N GLU A 206 -6.76 -7.80 12.36
CA GLU A 206 -7.46 -6.70 13.05
C GLU A 206 -8.75 -7.19 13.69
N LYS A 207 -9.52 -8.04 13.01
CA LYS A 207 -10.75 -8.65 13.57
C LYS A 207 -10.50 -9.37 14.90
N SER A 208 -9.41 -10.15 15.00
CA SER A 208 -9.04 -10.87 16.22
C SER A 208 -8.47 -9.93 17.27
N LEU A 209 -7.70 -8.92 16.87
CA LEU A 209 -7.18 -7.89 17.77
C LEU A 209 -8.32 -7.12 18.43
N PHE A 210 -9.31 -6.65 17.66
CA PHE A 210 -10.45 -5.92 18.20
C PHE A 210 -11.31 -6.77 19.13
N LYS A 211 -11.47 -8.07 18.87
CA LYS A 211 -12.11 -9.01 19.81
C LYS A 211 -11.33 -9.12 21.12
N HIS A 212 -9.99 -9.17 21.05
CA HIS A 212 -9.13 -9.20 22.23
C HIS A 212 -9.22 -7.90 23.05
N LEU A 213 -9.16 -6.74 22.39
CA LEU A 213 -9.28 -5.44 23.05
C LEU A 213 -10.63 -5.25 23.76
N LYS A 214 -11.69 -5.91 23.25
CA LYS A 214 -13.01 -5.98 23.90
C LYS A 214 -13.12 -7.06 25.00
N GLY A 215 -12.03 -7.77 25.31
CA GLY A 215 -12.00 -8.80 26.35
C GLY A 215 -12.61 -10.16 25.96
N HIS A 216 -13.00 -10.36 24.70
CA HIS A 216 -13.71 -11.56 24.25
C HIS A 216 -12.80 -12.67 23.69
N ALA A 217 -11.49 -12.45 23.59
CA ALA A 217 -10.55 -13.40 22.99
C ALA A 217 -9.11 -13.14 23.46
N PRO A 218 -8.18 -14.11 23.35
CA PRO A 218 -6.75 -13.85 23.50
C PRO A 218 -6.19 -13.03 22.33
N SER A 219 -5.11 -12.29 22.57
CA SER A 219 -4.45 -11.49 21.53
C SER A 219 -3.96 -12.35 20.36
N PRO A 220 -4.12 -11.90 19.11
CA PRO A 220 -3.48 -12.57 17.98
C PRO A 220 -1.95 -12.52 18.14
N LYS A 221 -1.29 -13.61 17.75
CA LYS A 221 0.18 -13.75 17.82
C LYS A 221 0.89 -13.29 16.55
N HIS A 222 0.16 -13.26 15.44
CA HIS A 222 0.65 -12.96 14.10
C HIS A 222 -0.54 -12.58 13.22
N GLY A 223 -0.31 -11.70 12.24
CA GLY A 223 -1.26 -11.40 11.17
C GLY A 223 -0.80 -12.00 9.83
N LEU A 224 -0.71 -11.16 8.80
CA LEU A 224 -0.30 -11.50 7.43
C LEU A 224 1.07 -12.20 7.40
N ILE A 225 2.01 -11.78 8.27
CA ILE A 225 3.36 -12.37 8.35
C ILE A 225 3.36 -13.84 8.78
N TYR A 226 2.21 -14.39 9.19
CA TYR A 226 2.04 -15.84 9.40
C TYR A 226 2.37 -16.67 8.15
N ARG A 227 2.14 -16.10 6.95
CA ARG A 227 2.43 -16.76 5.66
C ARG A 227 3.92 -16.97 5.41
N HIS A 228 4.80 -16.29 6.14
CA HIS A 228 6.25 -16.45 6.00
C HIS A 228 6.69 -17.88 6.36
N PRO A 229 7.54 -18.55 5.54
CA PRO A 229 7.94 -19.94 5.77
C PRO A 229 8.50 -20.21 7.18
N ALA A 230 9.28 -19.27 7.71
CA ALA A 230 9.85 -19.41 9.05
C ALA A 230 8.79 -19.43 10.17
N VAL A 231 7.66 -18.73 9.99
CA VAL A 231 6.55 -18.70 10.97
C VAL A 231 5.67 -19.91 10.78
N LEU A 232 5.28 -20.23 9.54
CA LEU A 232 4.41 -21.36 9.23
C LEU A 232 5.05 -22.69 9.67
N GLY A 233 6.33 -22.87 9.35
CA GLY A 233 7.12 -24.05 9.71
C GLY A 233 7.54 -24.13 11.18
N ALA A 234 7.28 -23.10 11.99
CA ALA A 234 7.59 -23.13 13.42
C ALA A 234 6.50 -23.87 14.22
N PRO A 235 6.86 -24.62 15.28
CA PRO A 235 5.92 -25.20 16.24
C PRO A 235 4.99 -24.13 16.83
N LYS A 236 3.71 -24.46 17.06
CA LYS A 236 2.67 -23.52 17.55
C LYS A 236 3.11 -22.68 18.76
N ARG A 237 3.87 -23.28 19.68
CA ARG A 237 4.43 -22.61 20.88
C ARG A 237 5.42 -21.50 20.56
N LEU A 238 6.18 -21.61 19.46
CA LEU A 238 7.24 -20.69 19.06
C LEU A 238 6.78 -19.62 18.06
N ARG A 239 5.66 -19.83 17.36
CA ARG A 239 5.18 -18.93 16.30
C ARG A 239 5.10 -17.47 16.73
N GLY A 240 4.66 -17.19 17.96
CA GLY A 240 4.61 -15.82 18.47
C GLY A 240 6.00 -15.19 18.68
N LYS A 241 7.00 -15.96 19.13
CA LYS A 241 8.38 -15.47 19.28
C LYS A 241 9.01 -15.22 17.91
N VAL A 242 8.85 -16.17 16.99
CA VAL A 242 9.35 -16.07 15.61
C VAL A 242 8.72 -14.88 14.89
N SER A 243 7.39 -14.73 14.99
CA SER A 243 6.65 -13.61 14.39
C SER A 243 7.10 -12.26 14.93
N ARG A 244 7.34 -12.13 16.25
CA ARG A 244 7.87 -10.90 16.85
C ARG A 244 9.27 -10.55 16.32
N THR A 245 10.16 -11.54 16.26
CA THR A 245 11.52 -11.33 15.73
C THR A 245 11.50 -10.93 14.26
N LEU A 246 10.67 -11.60 13.45
CA LEU A 246 10.48 -11.26 12.04
C LEU A 246 9.95 -9.83 11.90
N ALA A 247 8.86 -9.48 12.58
CA ALA A 247 8.25 -8.15 12.49
C ALA A 247 9.23 -7.02 12.87
N GLY A 248 10.09 -7.24 13.87
CA GLY A 248 11.15 -6.29 14.22
C GLY A 248 12.14 -6.03 13.09
N LYS A 249 12.56 -7.09 12.39
CA LYS A 249 13.48 -6.96 11.24
C LYS A 249 12.80 -6.38 10.01
N LEU A 250 11.53 -6.74 9.76
CA LEU A 250 10.74 -6.15 8.68
C LEU A 250 10.52 -4.64 8.87
N ALA A 251 10.26 -4.18 10.10
CA ALA A 251 10.12 -2.74 10.37
C ALA A 251 11.42 -1.96 10.10
N ILE A 252 12.59 -2.56 10.40
CA ILE A 252 13.89 -1.95 10.08
C ILE A 252 14.10 -1.92 8.57
N ALA A 253 13.84 -3.04 7.88
CA ALA A 253 13.98 -3.12 6.42
C ALA A 253 13.08 -2.12 5.70
N ALA A 254 11.82 -1.96 6.13
CA ALA A 254 10.90 -0.98 5.56
C ALA A 254 11.41 0.46 5.70
N ARG A 255 12.03 0.82 6.83
CA ARG A 255 12.65 2.14 7.00
C ARG A 255 13.86 2.32 6.10
N MET A 256 14.69 1.30 5.98
CA MET A 256 15.85 1.32 5.07
C MET A 256 15.42 1.53 3.62
N ASP A 257 14.41 0.79 3.16
CA ASP A 257 13.87 0.94 1.81
C ASP A 257 13.23 2.31 1.60
N CYS A 258 12.44 2.81 2.57
CA CYS A 258 11.79 4.12 2.47
C CYS A 258 12.79 5.29 2.40
N TYR A 259 13.92 5.21 3.11
CA TYR A 259 14.93 6.27 3.15
C TYR A 259 16.13 6.00 2.22
N GLY A 260 16.00 5.06 1.28
CA GLY A 260 16.97 4.83 0.21
C GLY A 260 18.30 4.19 0.65
N ALA A 261 18.32 3.45 1.76
CA ALA A 261 19.52 2.74 2.19
C ALA A 261 19.81 1.52 1.30
N ALA A 262 21.09 1.22 1.09
CA ALA A 262 21.53 0.08 0.30
C ALA A 262 21.06 -1.26 0.89
N ILE A 263 21.02 -2.29 0.03
CA ILE A 263 20.63 -3.65 0.43
C ILE A 263 21.59 -4.17 1.51
N SER A 264 21.07 -4.52 2.67
CA SER A 264 21.87 -5.04 3.78
C SER A 264 21.68 -6.57 3.93
N PRO A 265 22.62 -7.39 3.46
CA PRO A 265 22.58 -8.84 3.67
C PRO A 265 22.75 -9.23 5.15
N GLU A 266 23.30 -8.33 5.97
CA GLU A 266 23.46 -8.50 7.41
C GLU A 266 22.12 -8.63 8.13
N LEU A 267 21.06 -7.94 7.65
CA LEU A 267 19.72 -8.05 8.22
C LEU A 267 19.20 -9.49 8.16
N LYS A 268 19.37 -10.14 7.00
CA LYS A 268 18.93 -11.53 6.78
C LYS A 268 19.74 -12.48 7.66
N THR A 269 21.05 -12.32 7.68
CA THR A 269 21.95 -13.13 8.52
C THR A 269 21.59 -13.00 10.01
N SER A 270 21.37 -11.77 10.48
CA SER A 270 20.95 -11.48 11.85
C SER A 270 19.58 -12.08 12.20
N LEU A 271 18.63 -12.05 11.27
CA LEU A 271 17.34 -12.70 11.43
C LEU A 271 17.51 -14.21 11.56
N ASP A 272 18.23 -14.84 10.64
CA ASP A 272 18.42 -16.29 10.58
C ASP A 272 19.11 -16.83 11.83
N LEU A 273 20.16 -16.15 12.31
CA LEU A 273 20.83 -16.47 13.58
C LEU A 273 19.84 -16.46 14.75
N ARG A 274 19.00 -15.44 14.84
CA ARG A 274 18.04 -15.30 15.93
C ARG A 274 16.90 -16.33 15.84
N LEU A 275 16.48 -16.69 14.63
CA LEU A 275 15.51 -17.75 14.40
C LEU A 275 16.07 -19.13 14.77
N ALA A 276 17.35 -19.38 14.46
CA ALA A 276 18.05 -20.61 14.85
C ALA A 276 18.14 -20.73 16.39
N ASP A 277 18.51 -19.66 17.09
CA ASP A 277 18.56 -19.63 18.56
C ASP A 277 17.19 -19.93 19.19
N ILE A 278 16.11 -19.34 18.67
CA ILE A 278 14.73 -19.61 19.13
C ILE A 278 14.38 -21.10 18.96
N ARG A 279 14.81 -21.73 17.86
CA ARG A 279 14.59 -23.16 17.60
C ARG A 279 15.43 -24.04 18.53
N GLN A 280 16.69 -23.68 18.79
CA GLN A 280 17.61 -24.45 19.65
C GLN A 280 17.17 -24.44 21.12
N ARG A 281 16.79 -23.27 21.66
CA ARG A 281 16.29 -23.15 23.04
C ARG A 281 15.02 -23.97 23.32
N CYS A 282 14.33 -24.43 22.28
CA CYS A 282 13.15 -25.26 22.40
C CYS A 282 13.46 -26.76 22.46
N LYS A 283 14.62 -27.21 21.96
CA LYS A 283 15.04 -28.62 22.00
C LYS A 283 15.57 -29.05 23.36
N LYS A 284 16.00 -28.10 24.21
CA LYS A 284 16.35 -28.38 25.59
C LYS A 284 15.05 -28.58 26.40
N PRO A 285 14.82 -29.76 27.00
CA PRO A 285 13.71 -29.92 27.94
C PRO A 285 13.89 -28.93 29.09
N LYS A 286 12.77 -28.37 29.54
CA LYS A 286 12.71 -27.59 30.78
C LYS A 286 12.86 -28.53 31.96
#